data_AF-A0A7Y2DV25-F1
#
_entry.id   AF-A0A7Y2DV25-F1
#
_cell.length_a   1.000
_cell.length_b   1.000
_cell.length_c   1.000
_cell.angle_alpha   90.00
_cell.angle_beta   90.00
_cell.angle_gamma   90.00
#
_symmetry.space_group_name_H-M   'P 1'
#
loop_
_entity.id
_entity.type
_entity.pdbx_description
1 polymer ?
#
loop_
_entity_poly.entity_id
_entity_poly.type
_entity_poly.pdbx_seq_one_letter_code
_entity_poly.pdbx_strand_id
1 'polypeptide(L)' 'AKITQSEVSDSFVTPVPVYVDYGKGWVELGKATIVGNKTYELNNIPLPRKPKKVAILALHDVLATKITNKKVK' A
#
# COMPACT_ATOMS: atom_id res chain seq x y z
N ALA A 1 10.53 -1.02 5.21
CA ALA A 1 10.15 -0.05 4.13
C ALA A 1 8.93 0.73 4.60
N LYS A 2 8.78 2.01 4.23
CA LYS A 2 7.63 2.84 4.66
C LYS A 2 6.63 2.98 3.51
N ILE A 3 5.35 2.79 3.81
CA ILE A 3 4.26 2.94 2.85
C ILE A 3 3.19 3.84 3.46
N THR A 4 2.73 4.83 2.72
CA THR A 4 1.71 5.78 3.15
C THR A 4 0.49 5.69 2.24
N GLN A 5 -0.69 5.54 2.83
CA GLN A 5 -1.96 5.72 2.14
C GLN A 5 -2.56 7.05 2.55
N SER A 6 -2.82 7.93 1.58
CA SER A 6 -3.38 9.27 1.80
C SER A 6 -4.76 9.39 1.18
N GLU A 7 -5.51 10.42 1.56
CA GLU A 7 -6.79 10.79 0.93
C GLU A 7 -7.92 9.78 1.05
N VAL A 8 -7.95 9.00 2.14
CA VAL A 8 -9.09 8.14 2.49
C VAL A 8 -9.60 8.46 3.89
N SER A 9 -10.86 8.12 4.19
CA SER A 9 -11.38 8.26 5.55
C SER A 9 -10.67 7.28 6.49
N ASP A 10 -10.57 7.62 7.78
CA ASP A 10 -9.89 6.78 8.77
C ASP A 10 -10.50 5.39 8.93
N SER A 11 -11.80 5.26 8.63
CA SER A 11 -12.54 3.99 8.65
C SER A 11 -12.48 3.21 7.33
N PHE A 12 -11.80 3.72 6.31
CA PHE A 12 -11.70 3.06 5.01
C PHE A 12 -10.77 1.84 5.13
N VAL A 13 -11.33 0.66 4.90
CA VAL A 13 -10.57 -0.61 4.95
C VAL A 13 -10.57 -1.19 3.56
N THR A 14 -9.38 -1.39 2.98
CA THR A 14 -9.28 -2.04 1.68
C THR A 14 -8.07 -2.98 1.61
N PRO A 15 -8.22 -4.20 1.07
CA PRO A 15 -7.11 -5.06 0.75
C PRO A 15 -6.38 -4.52 -0.49
N VAL A 16 -5.16 -4.02 -0.32
CA VAL A 16 -4.31 -3.56 -1.42
C VAL A 16 -3.23 -4.59 -1.72
N PRO A 17 -2.93 -4.88 -3.01
CA PRO A 17 -1.75 -5.65 -3.36
C PRO A 17 -0.47 -4.87 -3.00
N VAL A 18 0.50 -5.59 -2.46
CA VAL A 18 1.85 -5.13 -2.14
C VAL A 18 2.78 -5.61 -3.25
N TYR A 19 3.51 -4.69 -3.84
CA TYR A 19 4.51 -4.98 -4.86
C TYR A 19 5.90 -4.70 -4.35
N VAL A 20 6.83 -5.51 -4.84
CA VAL A 20 8.25 -5.36 -4.61
C VAL A 20 8.98 -5.33 -5.94
N ASP A 21 9.89 -4.37 -6.09
CA ASP A 21 10.82 -4.31 -7.22
C ASP A 21 12.24 -4.65 -6.73
N TYR A 22 12.80 -5.73 -7.28
CA TYR A 22 14.17 -6.18 -7.05
C TYR A 22 15.17 -5.67 -8.11
N GLY A 23 14.73 -4.76 -8.99
CA GLY A 23 15.51 -4.20 -10.09
C GLY A 23 15.22 -4.81 -11.47
N LYS A 24 14.22 -5.69 -11.58
CA LYS A 24 13.78 -6.32 -12.84
C LYS A 24 12.31 -6.03 -13.18
N GLY A 25 11.64 -5.20 -12.37
CA GLY A 25 10.21 -4.92 -12.48
C GLY A 25 9.45 -5.26 -11.20
N TRP A 26 8.20 -4.85 -11.17
CA TRP A 26 7.30 -5.05 -10.05
C TRP A 26 6.82 -6.51 -9.98
N VAL A 27 6.92 -7.10 -8.79
CA VAL A 27 6.39 -8.44 -8.48
C VAL A 27 5.40 -8.31 -7.34
N GLU A 28 4.21 -8.89 -7.48
CA GLU A 28 3.23 -8.96 -6.40
C GLU A 28 3.72 -9.91 -5.31
N LEU A 29 3.77 -9.43 -4.08
CA LEU A 29 4.17 -10.22 -2.92
C LEU A 29 2.98 -10.80 -2.15
N GLY A 30 1.81 -10.20 -2.31
CA GLY A 30 0.58 -10.56 -1.63
C GLY A 30 -0.30 -9.34 -1.38
N LYS A 31 -1.34 -9.49 -0.57
CA LYS A 31 -2.28 -8.42 -0.22
C LYS A 31 -2.14 -8.02 1.24
N ALA A 32 -2.17 -6.72 1.50
CA ALA A 32 -2.21 -6.15 2.84
C ALA A 32 -3.53 -5.41 3.03
N THR A 33 -4.22 -5.68 4.13
CA THR A 33 -5.38 -4.89 4.53
C THR A 33 -4.88 -3.57 5.12
N ILE A 34 -5.11 -2.47 4.40
CA ILE A 34 -4.79 -1.14 4.88
C ILE A 34 -6.06 -0.51 5.46
N VAL A 35 -5.92 0.12 6.63
CA VAL A 35 -6.97 0.85 7.33
C VAL A 35 -6.61 2.33 7.41
N GLY A 36 -7.49 3.18 6.88
CA GLY A 36 -7.41 4.63 7.00
C GLY A 36 -6.23 5.30 6.31
N ASN A 37 -6.09 6.61 6.55
CA ASN A 37 -4.95 7.39 6.12
C ASN A 37 -3.80 7.19 7.11
N LYS A 38 -2.97 6.18 6.86
CA LYS A 38 -1.90 5.83 7.79
C LYS A 38 -0.64 5.41 7.06
N THR A 39 0.49 5.71 7.68
CA THR A 39 1.79 5.18 7.28
C THR A 39 2.05 3.87 8.01
N TYR A 40 2.30 2.82 7.25
CA TYR A 40 2.64 1.49 7.74
C TYR A 40 4.13 1.28 7.60
N GLU A 41 4.77 0.88 8.70
CA GLU A 41 6.13 0.37 8.67
C GLU A 41 6.06 -1.14 8.43
N LEU A 42 6.48 -1.56 7.24
CA LEU A 42 6.67 -2.97 6.93
C LEU A 42 7.99 -3.40 7.58
N ASN A 43 7.91 -3.72 8.86
CA ASN A 43 8.99 -4.29 9.65
C ASN A 43 8.72 -5.81 9.72
N ASN A 44 9.74 -6.65 9.45
CA ASN A 44 9.70 -8.12 9.49
C ASN A 44 8.91 -8.88 8.41
N ILE A 45 8.82 -8.38 7.17
CA ILE A 45 8.46 -9.28 6.05
C ILE A 45 9.74 -10.03 5.62
N PRO A 46 9.81 -11.36 5.73
CA PRO A 46 10.93 -12.13 5.21
C PRO A 46 10.92 -12.03 3.69
N LEU A 47 11.83 -11.22 3.15
CA LEU A 47 12.01 -11.08 1.72
C LEU A 47 13.21 -11.92 1.29
N PRO A 48 13.12 -12.65 0.17
CA PRO A 48 14.21 -13.50 -0.33
C PRO A 48 15.48 -12.71 -0.68
N ARG A 49 15.34 -11.40 -0.93
CA ARG A 49 16.46 -10.49 -1.20
C ARG A 49 16.11 -9.08 -0.72
N LYS A 50 17.12 -8.22 -0.54
CA LYS A 50 16.89 -6.80 -0.25
C LYS A 50 16.15 -6.14 -1.44
N PRO A 51 14.93 -5.61 -1.24
CA PRO A 51 14.18 -4.96 -2.31
C PRO A 51 14.76 -3.58 -2.63
N LYS A 52 14.65 -3.15 -3.89
CA LYS A 52 15.01 -1.79 -4.31
C LYS A 52 13.88 -0.81 -4.00
N LYS A 53 12.64 -1.21 -4.27
CA LYS A 53 11.43 -0.45 -3.94
C LYS A 53 10.34 -1.40 -3.43
N VAL A 54 9.49 -0.86 -2.57
CA VAL A 54 8.27 -1.52 -2.10
C VAL A 54 7.15 -0.50 -2.20
N ALA A 55 6.02 -0.90 -2.76
CA ALA A 55 4.85 -0.03 -2.94
C ALA A 55 3.56 -0.85 -2.77
N ILE A 56 2.54 -0.24 -2.17
CA ILE A 56 1.18 -0.76 -2.31
C ILE A 56 0.58 -0.21 -3.59
N LEU A 57 -0.28 -1.00 -4.21
CA LEU A 57 -1.06 -0.57 -5.36
C LEU A 57 -0.24 -0.04 -6.55
N ALA A 58 1.01 -0.49 -6.72
CA ALA A 58 1.93 0.05 -7.72
C ALA A 58 1.38 0.01 -9.15
N LEU A 59 0.53 -0.98 -9.44
CA LEU A 59 -0.11 -1.18 -10.74
C LEU A 59 -1.53 -0.61 -10.84
N HIS A 60 -2.00 0.09 -9.79
CA HIS A 60 -3.35 0.67 -9.70
C HIS A 60 -4.51 -0.34 -9.76
N ASP A 61 -4.25 -1.57 -9.29
CA ASP A 61 -5.19 -2.69 -9.38
C ASP A 61 -6.46 -2.54 -8.52
N VAL A 62 -6.46 -1.66 -7.50
CA VAL A 62 -7.68 -1.36 -6.73
C VAL A 62 -8.22 -0.01 -7.17
N LEU A 63 -9.37 -0.07 -7.85
CA LEU A 63 -10.11 1.09 -8.27
C LEU A 63 -11.05 1.55 -7.14
N ALA A 64 -10.91 2.80 -6.71
CA ALA A 64 -11.89 3.44 -5.83
C ALA A 64 -12.91 4.20 -6.69
N THR A 65 -14.18 3.82 -6.61
CA THR A 65 -15.28 4.46 -7.37
C THR A 65 -15.53 5.91 -6.93
N LYS A 66 -15.18 6.26 -5.68
CA LYS A 66 -15.34 7.60 -5.13
C LYS A 66 -14.40 7.85 -3.96
N ILE A 67 -13.56 8.88 -4.08
CA ILE A 67 -12.71 9.38 -2.99
C ILE A 67 -13.46 10.52 -2.30
N THR A 68 -13.79 10.39 -1.02
CA THR A 68 -14.49 11.45 -0.26
C THR A 68 -13.59 11.94 0.89
N ASN A 69 -12.90 13.04 0.65
CA ASN A 69 -12.10 13.72 1.67
C ASN A 69 -13.00 14.62 2.52
N LYS A 70 -13.45 14.13 3.67
CA LYS A 70 -14.18 14.96 4.64
C LYS A 70 -13.17 15.64 5.56
N LYS A 71 -12.90 16.93 5.36
CA LYS A 71 -12.10 17.74 6.30
C LYS A 71 -12.84 17.78 7.64
N VAL A 72 -12.27 17.16 8.67
CA VAL A 72 -12.69 17.37 10.06
C VAL A 72 -12.00 18.65 10.52
N LYS A 73 -12.79 19.64 10.97
CA LYS A 73 -12.33 20.91 11.53
C LYS A 73 -11.71 20.69 12.91
#